data_AF-A0A2V6BTU7-F1
#
_entry.id   AF-A0A2V6BTU7-F1
#
_cell.length_a   1.000
_cell.length_b   1.000
_cell.length_c   1.000
_cell.angle_alpha   90.00
_cell.angle_beta   90.00
_cell.angle_gamma   90.00
#
_symmetry.space_group_name_H-M   'P 1'
#
loop_
_entity.id
_entity.type
_entity.pdbx_description
1 polymer ?
#
loop_
_entity_poly.entity_id
_entity_poly.type
_entity_poly.pdbx_seq_one_letter_code
_entity_poly.pdbx_strand_id
1 'polypeptide(L)' 'MNTTIEINTVALVTRGTSGIGSATALAFAPEGAKVVVSGRREKEGNEVAK' A
#
# COMPACT_ATOMS: atom_id res chain seq x y z
N MET A 1 -28.14 -15.91 5.25
CA MET A 1 -27.60 -14.55 5.08
C MET A 1 -26.11 -14.63 5.31
N ASN A 2 -25.32 -14.61 4.25
CA ASN A 2 -23.86 -14.67 4.36
C ASN A 2 -23.35 -13.24 4.34
N THR A 3 -23.15 -12.66 5.51
CA THR A 3 -22.58 -11.32 5.65
C THR A 3 -21.10 -11.45 5.95
N THR A 4 -20.31 -11.75 4.92
CA THR A 4 -18.86 -11.67 5.02
C THR A 4 -18.50 -10.19 5.11
N ILE A 5 -18.01 -9.75 6.27
CA ILE A 5 -17.44 -8.40 6.42
C ILE A 5 -16.11 -8.40 5.67
N GLU A 6 -16.07 -7.85 4.46
CA GLU A 6 -14.78 -7.48 3.84
C GLU A 6 -14.24 -6.25 4.55
N ILE A 7 -13.12 -6.44 5.27
CA ILE A 7 -12.32 -5.35 5.84
C ILE A 7 -11.69 -4.57 4.68
N ASN A 8 -12.37 -3.50 4.24
CA ASN A 8 -11.99 -2.69 3.06
C ASN A 8 -11.08 -1.52 3.45
N THR A 9 -10.09 -1.76 4.31
CA THR A 9 -9.19 -0.72 4.79
C THR A 9 -8.11 -0.42 3.76
N VAL A 10 -7.91 0.86 3.46
CA VAL A 10 -6.91 1.34 2.51
C VAL A 10 -5.80 2.08 3.26
N ALA A 11 -4.55 1.70 3.02
CA ALA A 11 -3.37 2.38 3.55
C ALA A 11 -2.75 3.25 2.44
N LEU A 12 -2.90 4.58 2.55
CA LEU A 12 -2.26 5.53 1.64
C LEU A 12 -0.89 5.96 2.18
N VAL A 13 0.17 5.65 1.45
CA VAL A 13 1.55 6.00 1.80
C VAL A 13 2.08 7.08 0.85
N THR A 14 2.12 8.31 1.33
CA THR A 14 2.73 9.44 0.61
C THR A 14 4.25 9.37 0.63
N ARG A 15 4.92 9.73 -0.47
CA ARG A 15 6.37 9.54 -0.66
C ARG A 15 6.80 8.07 -0.51
N GLY A 16 5.91 7.12 -0.83
CA GLY A 16 6.13 5.70 -0.62
C GLY A 16 7.01 5.01 -1.67
N THR A 17 7.57 5.74 -2.63
CA THR A 17 8.35 5.16 -3.74
C THR A 17 9.77 4.74 -3.34
N SER A 18 10.25 5.06 -2.12
CA SER A 18 11.62 4.72 -1.69
C SER A 18 11.84 4.89 -0.19
N GLY A 19 12.90 4.27 0.33
CA GLY A 19 13.38 4.47 1.71
C GLY A 19 12.33 4.06 2.75
N ILE A 20 12.11 4.93 3.74
CA ILE A 20 11.14 4.66 4.81
C ILE A 20 9.72 4.52 4.24
N GLY A 21 9.34 5.35 3.27
CA GLY A 21 8.00 5.29 2.68
C GLY A 21 7.72 3.95 1.99
N SER A 22 8.69 3.38 1.27
CA SER A 22 8.50 2.05 0.66
C SER A 22 8.48 0.95 1.72
N ALA A 23 9.33 1.05 2.75
CA ALA A 23 9.31 0.10 3.87
C ALA A 23 7.95 0.12 4.60
N THR A 24 7.36 1.30 4.80
CA THR A 24 6.02 1.45 5.38
C THR A 24 4.95 0.83 4.50
N ALA A 25 4.98 1.07 3.18
CA ALA A 25 4.03 0.46 2.25
C ALA A 25 4.08 -1.08 2.29
N LEU A 26 5.28 -1.65 2.30
CA LEU A 26 5.50 -3.10 2.40
C LEU A 26 5.06 -3.67 3.75
N ALA A 27 5.21 -2.92 4.84
CA ALA A 27 4.77 -3.37 6.16
C ALA A 27 3.24 -3.44 6.29
N PHE A 28 2.49 -2.64 5.52
CA PHE A 28 1.02 -2.68 5.50
C PHE A 28 0.43 -3.75 4.58
N ALA A 29 1.19 -4.25 3.60
CA ALA A 29 0.74 -5.29 2.68
C ALA A 29 0.28 -6.61 3.35
N PRO A 30 1.00 -7.18 4.34
CA PRO A 30 0.59 -8.43 5.00
C PRO A 30 -0.62 -8.27 5.93
N GLU A 31 -0.97 -7.05 6.34
CA GLU A 31 -2.09 -6.76 7.25
C GLU A 31 -3.47 -6.83 6.57
N GLY A 32 -3.52 -7.22 5.29
CA GLY A 32 -4.76 -7.36 4.52
C GLY A 32 -5.36 -6.04 4.05
N ALA A 33 -4.67 -4.92 4.25
CA ALA A 33 -5.07 -3.62 3.73
C ALA A 33 -4.72 -3.46 2.24
N LYS A 34 -5.56 -2.75 1.49
CA LYS A 34 -5.19 -2.29 0.14
C LYS A 34 -4.19 -1.14 0.28
N VAL A 35 -2.96 -1.32 -0.19
CA VAL A 35 -1.92 -0.30 -0.08
C VAL A 35 -1.89 0.55 -1.34
N VAL A 36 -1.92 1.87 -1.19
CA VAL A 36 -1.76 2.86 -2.26
C VAL A 36 -0.51 3.67 -2.00
N VAL A 37 0.37 3.75 -2.99
CA VAL A 37 1.62 4.51 -2.90
C VAL A 37 1.52 5.76 -3.77
N SER A 38 1.92 6.91 -3.22
CA SER A 38 2.03 8.16 -3.98
C SER A 38 3.47 8.66 -4.02
N GLY A 39 3.93 9.08 -5.20
CA GLY A 39 5.20 9.77 -5.39
C GLY A 39 5.43 10.21 -6.82
N ARG A 40 6.50 11.00 -7.04
CA ARG A 40 6.81 11.59 -8.35
C ARG A 40 7.40 10.62 -9.36
N ARG A 41 7.90 9.48 -8.89
CA ARG A 41 8.65 8.52 -9.70
C ARG A 41 7.83 7.25 -9.83
N GLU A 42 7.10 7.19 -10.93
CA GLU A 42 6.12 6.14 -11.22
C GLU A 42 6.77 4.77 -11.30
N LYS A 43 7.95 4.67 -11.92
CA LYS A 43 8.67 3.39 -12.05
C LYS A 43 8.97 2.78 -10.67
N GLU A 44 9.61 3.51 -9.76
CA GLU A 44 9.87 2.99 -8.41
C GLU A 44 8.58 2.74 -7.63
N GLY A 45 7.55 3.58 -7.83
CA GLY A 45 6.23 3.35 -7.22
C GLY A 45 5.61 2.02 -7.64
N ASN A 46 5.68 1.69 -8.93
CA ASN A 46 5.19 0.43 -9.48
C ASN A 46 6.01 -0.78 -9.00
N GLU A 47 7.29 -0.62 -8.68
CA GLU A 47 8.08 -1.70 -8.09
C GLU A 47 7.70 -1.99 -6.64
N VAL A 48 7.29 -0.96 -5.89
CA VAL A 48 6.81 -1.11 -4.50
C VAL A 48 5.41 -1.71 -4.43
N ALA A 49 4.56 -1.45 -5.43
CA ALA A 49 3.14 -1.86 -5.45
C ALA A 49 2.86 -3.19 -6.18
N LYS A 50 3.89 -3.96 -6.53
CA LYS A 50 3.78 -5.32 -7.09
C LYS A 50 3.46 -6.35 -6.01
#